data_AF-H2ZPK5-F1
#
_entry.id   AF-H2ZPK5-F1
#
_cell.length_a   1.000
_cell.length_b   1.000
_cell.length_c   1.000
_cell.angle_alpha   90.00
_cell.angle_beta   90.00
_cell.angle_gamma   90.00
#
_symmetry.space_group_name_H-M   'P 1'
#
loop_
_entity.id
_entity.type
_entity.pdbx_description
1 polymer ?
#
loop_
_entity_poly.entity_id
_entity_poly.type
_entity_poly.pdbx_seq_one_letter_code
_entity_poly.pdbx_strand_id
1 'polypeptide(L)'
;MLICGDYSLSTTQCEAQFAIWAMLAAPLFMSNDLNSLDPEVRAVLQNPHVIAVNQDPLGVQGKRYIKQDSIQVFSKPLNKGDYAVAVLSTRTDGTPHEITFTLAQLKVPSGLYSMMDLFPPHQHGKYSADDKLTVSVDPNGVRMFRATPYHLGSD
;
A
#
# COMPACT_ATOMS: atom_id res chain seq x y z
N MET A 1 -13.31 10.45 6.56
CA MET A 1 -13.97 10.27 5.25
C MET A 1 -12.88 10.23 4.19
N LEU A 2 -13.10 9.51 3.10
CA LEU A 2 -12.30 9.61 1.89
C LEU A 2 -12.81 10.83 1.10
N ILE A 3 -11.89 11.69 0.68
CA ILE A 3 -12.18 12.93 -0.08
C ILE A 3 -11.68 12.84 -1.53
N CYS A 4 -11.15 11.67 -1.91
CA CYS A 4 -10.94 11.27 -3.30
C CYS A 4 -12.16 11.59 -4.16
N GLY A 5 -11.97 12.33 -5.25
CA GLY A 5 -13.05 12.67 -6.17
C GLY A 5 -13.64 14.05 -5.97
N ASP A 6 -13.22 14.76 -4.91
CA ASP A 6 -13.40 16.20 -4.80
C ASP A 6 -12.30 16.94 -5.60
N TYR A 7 -12.42 18.26 -5.74
CA TYR A 7 -11.51 19.10 -6.52
C TYR A 7 -10.09 19.28 -5.91
N SER A 8 -9.78 18.65 -4.77
CA SER A 8 -8.63 19.00 -3.94
C SER A 8 -7.43 18.05 -4.05
N LEU A 9 -7.64 16.80 -4.51
CA LEU A 9 -6.58 15.78 -4.58
C LEU A 9 -6.32 15.36 -6.03
N SER A 10 -5.03 15.21 -6.38
CA SER A 10 -4.66 14.48 -7.61
C SER A 10 -4.95 12.98 -7.48
N THR A 11 -4.96 12.24 -8.60
CA THR A 11 -5.10 10.77 -8.59
C THR A 11 -4.06 10.11 -7.69
N THR A 12 -2.79 10.53 -7.78
CA THR A 12 -1.68 10.06 -6.94
C THR A 12 -1.93 10.28 -5.43
N GLN A 13 -2.47 11.45 -5.07
CA GLN A 13 -2.82 11.75 -3.68
C GLN A 13 -4.05 10.96 -3.21
N CYS A 14 -4.99 10.66 -4.12
CA CYS A 14 -6.12 9.79 -3.82
C CYS A 14 -5.65 8.35 -3.53
N GLU A 15 -4.74 7.80 -4.35
CA GLU A 15 -4.12 6.50 -4.08
C GLU A 15 -3.44 6.49 -2.70
N ALA A 16 -2.69 7.55 -2.37
CA ALA A 16 -2.06 7.71 -1.08
C ALA A 16 -3.07 7.72 0.07
N GLN A 17 -4.16 8.48 -0.04
CA GLN A 17 -5.23 8.47 0.96
C GLN A 17 -5.83 7.06 1.11
N PHE A 18 -6.19 6.43 0.00
CA PHE A 18 -6.89 5.14 0.01
C PHE A 18 -6.02 4.02 0.60
N ALA A 19 -4.75 3.95 0.18
CA ALA A 19 -3.78 2.99 0.70
C ALA A 19 -3.56 3.17 2.21
N ILE A 20 -3.35 4.40 2.68
CA ILE A 20 -3.11 4.65 4.10
C ILE A 20 -4.36 4.38 4.94
N TRP A 21 -5.56 4.69 4.45
CA TRP A 21 -6.81 4.30 5.13
C TRP A 21 -6.94 2.77 5.23
N ALA A 22 -6.57 2.03 4.19
CA ALA A 22 -6.54 0.56 4.22
C ALA A 22 -5.53 0.02 5.24
N MET A 23 -4.32 0.60 5.27
CA MET A 23 -3.29 0.25 6.25
C MET A 23 -3.72 0.53 7.68
N LEU A 24 -4.46 1.61 7.91
CA LEU A 24 -4.95 2.00 9.23
C LEU A 24 -6.23 1.27 9.67
N ALA A 25 -6.74 0.33 8.86
CA ALA A 25 -8.02 -0.35 9.09
C ALA A 25 -9.18 0.66 9.35
N ALA A 26 -9.12 1.81 8.69
CA ALA A 26 -10.07 2.88 8.88
C ALA A 26 -11.39 2.59 8.14
N PRO A 27 -12.53 3.10 8.62
CA PRO A 27 -13.78 3.08 7.85
C PRO A 27 -13.63 3.80 6.50
N LEU A 28 -14.04 3.14 5.41
CA LEU A 28 -13.97 3.68 4.04
C LEU A 28 -15.28 4.41 3.66
N PHE A 29 -15.65 5.44 4.42
CA PHE A 29 -16.78 6.29 4.07
C PHE A 29 -16.36 7.36 3.06
N MET A 30 -16.88 7.27 1.85
CA MET A 30 -16.68 8.26 0.79
C MET A 30 -17.55 9.49 1.02
N SER A 31 -16.99 10.66 0.74
CA SER A 31 -17.69 11.94 0.77
C SER A 31 -17.37 12.69 -0.52
N ASN A 32 -18.04 12.32 -1.60
CA ASN A 32 -17.84 12.85 -2.95
C ASN A 32 -19.15 12.76 -3.76
N ASP A 33 -19.23 13.45 -4.91
CA ASP A 33 -20.36 13.30 -5.84
C ASP A 33 -20.14 12.11 -6.77
N LEU A 34 -20.90 11.03 -6.53
CA LEU A 34 -20.82 9.79 -7.31
C LEU A 34 -21.29 9.95 -8.76
N ASN A 35 -22.08 10.98 -9.09
CA ASN A 35 -22.57 11.21 -10.44
C ASN A 35 -21.48 11.76 -11.37
N SER A 36 -20.54 12.51 -10.81
CA SER A 36 -19.48 13.21 -11.56
C SER A 36 -18.07 12.69 -11.24
N LEU A 37 -17.95 11.52 -10.61
CA LEU A 37 -16.67 10.96 -10.21
C LEU A 37 -15.82 10.57 -11.43
N ASP A 38 -14.61 11.14 -11.50
CA ASP A 38 -13.61 10.83 -12.52
C ASP A 38 -13.34 9.32 -12.63
N PRO A 39 -13.26 8.73 -13.85
CA PRO A 39 -13.01 7.30 -14.04
C PRO A 39 -11.73 6.78 -13.37
N GLU A 40 -10.64 7.56 -13.34
CA GLU A 40 -9.38 7.16 -12.71
C GLU A 40 -9.55 7.07 -11.19
N VAL A 41 -10.14 8.10 -10.58
CA VAL A 41 -10.43 8.12 -9.15
C VAL A 41 -11.41 6.99 -8.77
N ARG A 42 -12.41 6.73 -9.62
CA ARG A 42 -13.33 5.61 -9.46
C ARG A 42 -12.57 4.28 -9.44
N ALA A 43 -11.62 4.09 -10.35
CA ALA A 43 -10.80 2.87 -10.38
C ALA A 43 -9.96 2.71 -9.09
N VAL A 44 -9.42 3.81 -8.54
CA VAL A 44 -8.72 3.80 -7.25
C VAL A 44 -9.65 3.35 -6.13
N LEU A 45 -10.81 4.02 -5.98
CA LEU A 45 -11.77 3.74 -4.91
C LEU A 45 -12.42 2.35 -5.01
N GLN A 46 -12.45 1.76 -6.20
CA GLN A 46 -12.98 0.42 -6.46
C GLN A 46 -11.90 -0.66 -6.53
N ASN A 47 -10.62 -0.34 -6.24
CA ASN A 47 -9.54 -1.31 -6.32
C ASN A 47 -9.78 -2.49 -5.35
N PRO A 48 -10.10 -3.70 -5.86
CA PRO A 48 -10.53 -4.81 -5.01
C PRO A 48 -9.41 -5.31 -4.10
N HIS A 49 -8.15 -5.14 -4.49
CA HIS A 49 -7.01 -5.59 -3.70
C HIS A 49 -6.79 -4.71 -2.47
N VAL A 50 -6.93 -3.39 -2.62
CA VAL A 50 -6.82 -2.44 -1.49
C VAL A 50 -8.03 -2.54 -0.57
N ILE A 51 -9.24 -2.72 -1.13
CA ILE A 51 -10.43 -3.01 -0.34
C ILE A 51 -10.24 -4.29 0.49
N ALA A 52 -9.70 -5.36 -0.11
CA ALA A 52 -9.43 -6.61 0.61
C ALA A 52 -8.41 -6.43 1.75
N VAL A 53 -7.41 -5.56 1.59
CA VAL A 53 -6.51 -5.20 2.69
C VAL A 53 -7.25 -4.44 3.79
N ASN A 54 -8.12 -3.49 3.45
CA ASN A 54 -8.91 -2.76 4.44
C ASN A 54 -9.87 -3.68 5.21
N GLN A 55 -10.57 -4.57 4.50
CA GLN A 55 -11.60 -5.50 5.00
C GLN A 55 -11.03 -6.83 5.52
N ASP A 56 -9.72 -6.90 5.76
CA ASP A 56 -9.10 -8.12 6.24
C ASP A 56 -9.70 -8.56 7.61
N PRO A 57 -10.12 -9.83 7.76
CA PRO A 57 -10.86 -10.29 8.93
C PRO A 57 -10.01 -10.35 10.21
N LEU A 58 -8.67 -10.24 10.12
CA LEU A 58 -7.82 -10.11 11.30
C LEU A 58 -8.11 -8.78 12.04
N GLY A 59 -8.60 -7.76 11.33
CA GLY A 59 -9.01 -6.48 11.91
C GLY A 59 -7.88 -5.70 12.59
N VAL A 60 -6.63 -6.07 12.36
CA VAL A 60 -5.47 -5.45 13.00
C VAL A 60 -5.03 -4.21 12.20
N GLN A 61 -4.91 -3.09 12.90
CA GLN A 61 -4.36 -1.87 12.33
C GLN A 61 -2.86 -2.00 12.03
N GLY A 62 -2.43 -1.53 10.86
CA GLY A 62 -1.03 -1.43 10.47
C GLY A 62 -0.26 -0.33 11.20
N LYS A 63 1.07 -0.43 11.17
CA LYS A 63 1.97 0.51 11.85
C LYS A 63 3.03 1.03 10.88
N ARG A 64 3.47 2.27 11.11
CA ARG A 64 4.68 2.81 10.47
C ARG A 64 5.91 2.25 11.19
N TYR A 65 6.82 1.64 10.44
CA TYR A 65 8.07 1.11 10.97
C TYR A 65 9.28 1.92 10.53
N ILE A 66 9.23 2.53 9.36
CA ILE A 66 10.32 3.36 8.82
C ILE A 66 9.79 4.77 8.59
N LYS A 67 10.58 5.75 9.01
CA LYS A 67 10.46 7.15 8.60
C LYS A 67 11.87 7.65 8.30
N GLN A 68 12.17 7.82 7.02
CA GLN A 68 13.43 8.36 6.56
C GLN A 68 13.12 9.57 5.69
N ASP A 69 13.61 10.73 6.12
CA ASP A 69 13.30 12.02 5.50
C ASP A 69 11.79 12.22 5.34
N SER A 70 11.32 12.30 4.09
CA SER A 70 9.91 12.44 3.71
C SER A 70 9.29 11.14 3.21
N ILE A 71 9.93 9.99 3.42
CA ILE A 71 9.42 8.67 3.06
C ILE A 71 9.03 7.89 4.32
N GLN A 72 7.87 7.26 4.29
CA GLN A 72 7.31 6.48 5.40
C GLN A 72 6.95 5.08 4.91
N VAL A 73 7.36 4.05 5.64
CA VAL A 73 7.00 2.66 5.32
C VAL A 73 6.17 2.04 6.42
N PHE A 74 5.01 1.50 6.03
CA PHE A 74 4.02 0.88 6.88
C PHE A 74 3.97 -0.63 6.63
N SER A 75 3.62 -1.39 7.65
CA SER A 75 3.28 -2.81 7.54
C SER A 75 2.03 -3.13 8.35
N LYS A 76 1.16 -3.96 7.79
CA LYS A 76 -0.10 -4.42 8.37
C LYS A 76 -0.14 -5.95 8.24
N PRO A 77 -0.19 -6.72 9.35
CA PRO A 77 -0.45 -8.14 9.27
C PRO A 77 -1.88 -8.36 8.78
N LEU A 78 -2.04 -9.37 7.93
CA LEU A 78 -3.32 -9.80 7.36
C LEU A 78 -3.58 -11.26 7.76
N ASN A 79 -4.78 -11.73 7.48
CA ASN A 79 -5.14 -13.12 7.70
C ASN A 79 -4.26 -14.08 6.87
N LYS A 80 -4.11 -15.33 7.33
CA LYS A 80 -3.29 -16.39 6.69
C LYS A 80 -1.79 -16.12 6.61
N GLY A 81 -1.27 -15.15 7.37
CA GLY A 81 0.16 -14.84 7.41
C GLY A 81 0.62 -13.87 6.31
N ASP A 82 -0.32 -13.33 5.54
CA ASP A 82 -0.05 -12.26 4.58
C ASP A 82 0.28 -10.95 5.30
N TYR A 83 0.96 -10.04 4.60
CA TYR A 83 1.20 -8.69 5.06
C TYR A 83 0.90 -7.69 3.95
N ALA A 84 0.29 -6.55 4.29
CA ALA A 84 0.32 -5.38 3.43
C ALA A 84 1.52 -4.49 3.80
N VAL A 85 2.17 -3.94 2.80
CA VAL A 85 3.28 -2.99 2.93
C VAL A 85 2.94 -1.74 2.13
N ALA A 86 3.09 -0.55 2.71
CA ALA A 86 2.88 0.70 2.00
C ALA A 86 4.06 1.64 2.16
N VAL A 87 4.55 2.18 1.04
CA VAL A 87 5.62 3.19 0.97
C VAL A 87 4.97 4.51 0.57
N LEU A 88 4.91 5.46 1.49
CA LEU A 88 4.30 6.77 1.30
C LEU A 88 5.38 7.84 1.18
N SER A 89 5.26 8.70 0.17
CA SER A 89 6.06 9.91 0.04
C SER A 89 5.26 11.13 0.49
N THR A 90 5.83 11.91 1.41
CA THR A 90 5.33 13.26 1.77
C THR A 90 6.16 14.36 1.12
N ARG A 91 6.96 14.01 0.09
CA ARG A 91 7.69 15.00 -0.72
C ARG A 91 6.72 15.74 -1.62
N THR A 92 7.04 16.99 -1.92
CA THR A 92 6.26 17.84 -2.84
C THR A 92 7.07 18.31 -4.04
N ASP A 93 8.26 17.75 -4.24
CA ASP A 93 9.27 18.22 -5.17
C ASP A 93 9.95 17.08 -5.93
N GLY A 94 10.44 17.39 -7.12
CA GLY A 94 11.33 16.54 -7.90
C GLY A 94 10.66 15.35 -8.57
N THR A 95 11.49 14.33 -8.82
CA THR A 95 11.15 13.07 -9.49
C THR A 95 10.86 11.97 -8.46
N PRO A 96 10.42 10.77 -8.89
CA PRO A 96 10.34 9.62 -7.99
C PRO A 96 11.60 9.44 -7.13
N HIS A 97 11.41 9.06 -5.88
CA HIS A 97 12.49 8.80 -4.93
C HIS A 97 12.55 7.32 -4.57
N GLU A 98 13.74 6.75 -4.58
CA GLU A 98 13.96 5.36 -4.20
C GLU A 98 14.19 5.21 -2.69
N ILE A 99 13.61 4.17 -2.10
CA ILE A 99 13.92 3.73 -0.74
C ILE A 99 14.24 2.25 -0.75
N THR A 100 15.29 1.85 -0.04
CA THR A 100 15.66 0.45 0.13
C THR A 100 15.45 0.03 1.59
N PHE A 101 14.73 -1.07 1.79
CA PHE A 101 14.47 -1.66 3.10
C PHE A 101 14.34 -3.18 2.99
N THR A 102 14.22 -3.87 4.11
CA THR A 102 13.90 -5.31 4.15
C THR A 102 12.55 -5.54 4.84
N LEU A 103 11.88 -6.66 4.54
CA LEU A 103 10.61 -7.00 5.19
C LEU A 103 10.82 -7.25 6.71
N ALA A 104 12.00 -7.73 7.11
CA ALA A 104 12.37 -7.89 8.51
C ALA A 104 12.37 -6.54 9.29
N GLN A 105 12.78 -5.43 8.66
CA GLN A 105 12.68 -4.09 9.26
C GLN A 105 11.22 -3.68 9.52
N LEU A 106 10.28 -4.22 8.74
CA LEU A 106 8.84 -4.02 8.89
C LEU A 106 8.16 -5.03 9.82
N LYS A 107 8.95 -5.82 10.56
CA LYS A 107 8.49 -6.89 11.46
C LYS A 107 7.68 -7.97 10.76
N VAL A 108 7.92 -8.18 9.46
CA VAL A 108 7.46 -9.37 8.76
C VAL A 108 8.36 -10.55 9.18
N PRO A 109 7.79 -11.70 9.59
CA PRO A 109 8.56 -12.86 10.02
C PRO A 109 9.48 -13.39 8.91
N SER A 110 10.52 -14.12 9.31
CA SER A 110 11.38 -14.84 8.36
C SER A 110 10.57 -15.80 7.48
N GLY A 111 10.95 -15.90 6.21
CA GLY A 111 10.22 -16.64 5.20
C GLY A 111 10.44 -16.04 3.82
N LEU A 112 9.96 -16.75 2.80
CA LEU A 112 9.93 -16.29 1.41
C LEU A 112 8.52 -15.78 1.13
N TYR A 113 8.39 -14.61 0.52
CA TYR A 113 7.11 -13.97 0.22
C TYR A 113 7.01 -13.61 -1.25
N SER A 114 5.86 -13.88 -1.86
CA SER A 114 5.49 -13.33 -3.17
C SER A 114 4.90 -11.94 -2.96
N MET A 115 5.54 -10.93 -3.53
CA MET A 115 5.12 -9.53 -3.47
C MET A 115 4.31 -9.18 -4.71
N MET A 116 3.07 -8.73 -4.50
CA MET A 116 2.20 -8.19 -5.54
C MET A 116 2.02 -6.69 -5.29
N ASP A 117 2.37 -5.86 -6.27
CA ASP A 117 1.99 -4.44 -6.26
C ASP A 117 0.48 -4.32 -6.46
N LEU A 118 -0.14 -3.35 -5.79
CA LEU A 118 -1.58 -3.09 -5.84
C LEU A 118 -1.93 -1.83 -6.65
N PHE A 119 -0.93 -1.02 -7.06
CA PHE A 119 -1.10 0.21 -7.84
C PHE A 119 -0.10 0.33 -9.01
N PRO A 120 -0.47 -0.08 -10.23
CA PRO A 120 -1.57 -0.99 -10.56
C PRO A 120 -1.24 -2.45 -10.17
N PRO A 121 -2.24 -3.35 -10.10
CA PRO A 121 -2.03 -4.74 -9.71
C PRO A 121 -1.08 -5.52 -10.64
N HIS A 122 0.10 -5.92 -10.15
CA HIS A 122 1.03 -6.79 -10.88
C HIS A 122 1.99 -7.54 -9.94
N GLN A 123 2.53 -8.67 -10.39
CA GLN A 123 3.55 -9.39 -9.63
C GLN A 123 4.86 -8.59 -9.64
N HIS A 124 5.40 -8.30 -8.45
CA HIS A 124 6.63 -7.54 -8.27
C HIS A 124 7.85 -8.47 -8.15
N GLY A 125 7.70 -9.61 -7.46
CA GLY A 125 8.77 -10.59 -7.30
C GLY A 125 8.64 -11.42 -6.02
N LYS A 126 9.64 -12.26 -5.76
CA LYS A 126 9.73 -13.06 -4.52
C LYS A 126 10.92 -12.57 -3.70
N TYR A 127 10.70 -12.38 -2.40
CA TYR A 127 11.70 -11.83 -1.49
C TYR A 127 11.69 -12.60 -0.17
N SER A 128 12.88 -12.96 0.30
CA SER A 128 13.09 -13.38 1.67
C SER A 128 12.97 -12.18 2.61
N ALA A 129 12.69 -12.41 3.89
CA ALA A 129 12.53 -11.32 4.85
C ALA A 129 13.75 -10.38 4.95
N ASP A 130 14.95 -10.91 4.73
CA ASP A 130 16.22 -10.20 4.80
C ASP A 130 16.70 -9.63 3.45
N ASP A 131 16.01 -9.96 2.35
CA ASP A 131 16.36 -9.44 1.03
C ASP A 131 16.11 -7.93 0.97
N LYS A 132 17.01 -7.21 0.29
CA LYS A 132 16.83 -5.79 0.02
C LYS A 132 15.74 -5.58 -1.02
N LEU A 133 14.72 -4.83 -0.65
CA LEU A 133 13.65 -4.37 -1.52
C LEU A 133 13.82 -2.88 -1.77
N THR A 134 14.03 -2.50 -3.03
CA THR A 134 14.06 -1.09 -3.47
C THR A 134 12.72 -0.74 -4.10
N VAL A 135 12.11 0.34 -3.64
CA VAL A 135 10.83 0.85 -4.16
C VAL A 135 11.01 2.31 -4.56
N SER A 136 10.59 2.64 -5.79
CA SER A 136 10.50 4.02 -6.28
C SER A 136 9.07 4.55 -6.08
N VAL A 137 8.95 5.74 -5.47
CA VAL A 137 7.66 6.37 -5.14
C VAL A 137 7.65 7.84 -5.56
N ASP A 138 6.55 8.26 -6.20
CA ASP A 138 6.34 9.65 -6.62
C ASP A 138 6.15 10.61 -5.43
N PRO A 139 6.46 11.91 -5.59
CA PRO A 139 6.07 12.94 -4.63
C PRO A 139 4.56 12.91 -4.34
N ASN A 140 4.18 13.00 -3.07
CA ASN A 140 2.79 12.86 -2.58
C ASN A 140 2.10 11.52 -2.94
N GLY A 141 2.86 10.54 -3.43
CA GLY A 141 2.34 9.26 -3.88
C GLY A 141 2.56 8.13 -2.89
N VAL A 142 2.05 6.96 -3.27
CA VAL A 142 2.19 5.72 -2.51
C VAL A 142 2.52 4.57 -3.45
N ARG A 143 3.26 3.58 -2.94
CA ARG A 143 3.29 2.23 -3.49
C ARG A 143 2.80 1.28 -2.43
N MET A 144 1.92 0.35 -2.79
CA MET A 144 1.32 -0.57 -1.85
C MET A 144 1.44 -2.00 -2.37
N PHE A 145 1.87 -2.90 -1.51
CA PHE A 145 2.11 -4.30 -1.85
C PHE A 145 1.37 -5.23 -0.91
N ARG A 146 0.98 -6.40 -1.42
CA ARG A 146 0.63 -7.57 -0.61
C ARG A 146 1.78 -8.58 -0.67
N ALA A 147 2.32 -8.92 0.48
CA ALA A 147 3.29 -9.98 0.69
C ALA A 147 2.54 -11.25 1.12
N THR A 148 2.58 -12.29 0.29
CA THR A 148 1.94 -13.59 0.57
C THR A 148 3.04 -14.62 0.85
N PRO A 149 2.99 -15.39 1.96
CA PRO A 149 3.94 -16.48 2.18
C PRO A 149 4.01 -17.41 0.97
N TYR A 150 5.23 -17.66 0.50
CA TYR A 150 5.49 -18.51 -0.66
C TYR A 150 6.23 -19.76 -0.22
N HIS A 151 5.61 -20.92 -0.42
CA HIS A 151 6.22 -22.22 -0.17
C HIS A 151 6.69 -22.82 -1.49
N LEU A 152 7.94 -23.28 -1.53
CA LEU A 152 8.48 -24.01 -2.67
C LEU A 152 7.84 -25.42 -2.71
N GLY A 153 6.73 -25.59 -3.45
CA GLY A 153 6.15 -26.92 -3.67
C GLY A 153 4.62 -27.02 -3.82
N SER A 154 3.90 -25.98 -4.26
CA SER A 154 2.46 -26.05 -4.51
C SER A 154 2.08 -25.58 -5.92
N ASP A 155 2.64 -26.26 -6.92
CA ASP A 155 2.12 -26.28 -8.30
C ASP A 155 1.27 -27.54 -8.51
#